data_AF-A0A936BZ79-F1
#
_entry.id   AF-A0A936BZ79-F1
#
_cell.length_a   1.000
_cell.length_b   1.000
_cell.length_c   1.000
_cell.angle_alpha   90.00
_cell.angle_beta   90.00
_cell.angle_gamma   90.00
#
_symmetry.space_group_name_H-M   'P 1'
#
loop_
_entity.id
_entity.type
_entity.pdbx_description
1 polymer ?
#
loop_
_entity_poly.entity_id
_entity_poly.type
_entity_poly.pdbx_seq_one_letter_code
_entity_poly.pdbx_strand_id
1 'polypeptide(L)'
;MSPRMVARILITLGIGMGLFLWTMMSLFVCTRPSLDIVERWEQDPAVSYDGAQYMLAVYEDGLDWRGFPFDLRTTHAVYVGRQTQRLEYGHSVRFSFEHSLDLVEDQIRRSQVDWQRDGVWLRTPSGHRLFVPAEMFTGGR
;
A
#
# COMPACT_ATOMS: atom_id res chain seq x y z
N MET A 1 -53.49 9.65 8.96
CA MET A 1 -52.42 8.73 9.38
C MET A 1 -52.26 8.84 10.89
N SER A 2 -52.27 7.76 11.66
CA SER A 2 -52.25 7.86 13.13
C SER A 2 -50.85 8.21 13.65
N PRO A 3 -50.72 8.96 14.76
CA PRO A 3 -49.42 9.32 15.34
C PRO A 3 -48.55 8.09 15.67
N ARG A 4 -49.19 6.97 16.03
CA ARG A 4 -48.51 5.67 16.24
C ARG A 4 -47.92 5.10 14.95
N MET A 5 -48.57 5.30 13.81
CA MET A 5 -48.10 4.85 12.50
C MET A 5 -46.91 5.70 12.03
N VAL A 6 -46.96 7.02 12.22
CA VAL A 6 -45.85 7.95 11.91
C VAL A 6 -44.62 7.60 12.76
N ALA A 7 -44.80 7.38 14.07
CA ALA A 7 -43.71 7.01 14.97
C ALA A 7 -43.02 5.69 14.57
N ARG A 8 -43.78 4.66 14.18
CA ARG A 8 -43.22 3.39 13.70
C ARG A 8 -42.36 3.56 12.46
N ILE A 9 -42.83 4.34 11.48
CA ILE A 9 -42.07 4.59 10.24
C ILE A 9 -40.77 5.33 10.54
N LEU A 10 -40.80 6.37 11.39
CA LEU A 10 -39.60 7.11 11.76
C LEU A 10 -38.58 6.22 12.49
N ILE A 11 -39.03 5.32 13.37
CA ILE A 11 -38.14 4.36 14.05
C ILE A 11 -37.52 3.39 13.05
N THR A 12 -38.32 2.80 12.14
CA THR A 12 -37.81 1.87 11.14
C THR A 12 -36.80 2.55 10.20
N LEU A 13 -37.08 3.78 9.76
CA LEU A 13 -36.14 4.58 8.96
C LEU A 13 -34.86 4.88 9.73
N GLY A 14 -34.96 5.23 11.01
CA GLY A 14 -33.80 5.46 11.88
C GLY A 14 -32.92 4.22 12.04
N ILE A 15 -33.53 3.05 12.27
CA ILE A 15 -32.81 1.77 12.35
C ILE A 15 -32.15 1.44 11.01
N GLY A 16 -32.88 1.59 9.89
CA GLY A 16 -32.36 1.33 8.55
C GLY A 16 -31.16 2.24 8.21
N MET A 17 -31.26 3.53 8.52
CA MET A 17 -30.15 4.48 8.35
C MET A 17 -28.95 4.11 9.24
N GLY A 18 -29.19 3.74 10.50
CA GLY A 18 -28.14 3.30 11.41
C GLY A 18 -27.39 2.08 10.90
N LEU A 19 -28.11 1.06 10.42
CA LEU A 19 -27.51 -0.15 9.83
C LEU A 19 -26.73 0.17 8.54
N PHE A 20 -27.25 1.05 7.71
CA PHE A 20 -26.57 1.49 6.49
C PHE A 20 -25.23 2.19 6.79
N LEU A 21 -25.24 3.16 7.71
CA LEU A 21 -24.04 3.87 8.12
C LEU A 21 -23.03 2.95 8.79
N TRP A 22 -23.49 2.02 9.63
CA TRP A 22 -22.63 1.00 10.25
C TRP A 22 -21.95 0.13 9.19
N THR A 23 -22.71 -0.35 8.21
CA THR A 23 -22.18 -1.19 7.12
C THR A 23 -21.15 -0.43 6.29
N MET A 24 -21.44 0.83 5.94
CA MET A 24 -20.48 1.68 5.20
C MET A 24 -19.21 1.93 6.01
N MET A 25 -19.32 2.17 7.31
CA MET A 25 -18.16 2.35 8.19
C MET A 25 -17.33 1.07 8.32
N SER A 26 -17.98 -0.08 8.52
CA SER A 26 -17.29 -1.37 8.57
C SER A 26 -16.59 -1.68 7.26
N LEU A 27 -17.25 -1.46 6.11
CA LEU A 27 -16.62 -1.61 4.81
C LEU A 27 -15.40 -0.69 4.68
N PHE A 28 -15.54 0.59 5.01
CA PHE A 28 -14.42 1.54 4.95
C PHE A 28 -13.23 1.09 5.82
N VAL A 29 -13.48 0.66 7.06
CA VAL A 29 -12.42 0.17 7.97
C VAL A 29 -11.78 -1.11 7.43
N CYS A 30 -12.54 -2.03 6.86
CA CYS A 30 -12.04 -3.28 6.32
C CYS A 30 -11.35 -3.13 4.96
N THR A 31 -11.67 -2.09 4.18
CA THR A 31 -11.13 -1.90 2.82
C THR A 31 -10.00 -0.87 2.77
N ARG A 32 -9.79 -0.08 3.82
CA ARG A 32 -8.74 0.95 3.80
C ARG A 32 -7.35 0.30 3.77
N PRO A 33 -6.40 0.82 2.98
CA PRO A 33 -5.01 0.42 3.05
C PRO A 33 -4.46 0.64 4.46
N SER A 34 -3.73 -0.33 5.01
CA SER A 34 -2.98 -0.16 6.26
C SER A 34 -1.80 0.81 6.06
N LEU A 35 -1.21 0.80 4.86
CA LEU A 35 0.05 1.50 4.53
C LEU A 35 1.20 1.06 5.46
N ASP A 36 1.10 -0.13 6.04
CA ASP A 36 2.11 -0.67 6.92
C ASP A 36 3.34 -1.04 6.09
N ILE A 37 4.51 -0.59 6.56
CA ILE A 37 5.80 -0.87 5.91
C ILE A 37 6.21 -2.29 6.27
N VAL A 38 6.33 -3.14 5.26
CA VAL A 38 6.76 -4.53 5.40
C VAL A 38 8.29 -4.60 5.51
N GLU A 39 9.00 -3.85 4.67
CA GLU A 39 10.45 -3.82 4.64
C GLU A 39 10.96 -2.49 4.08
N ARG A 40 12.16 -2.08 4.51
CA ARG A 40 12.80 -0.84 4.06
C ARG A 40 14.30 -1.00 3.84
N TRP A 41 14.79 -0.37 2.79
CA TRP A 41 16.21 -0.32 2.44
C TRP A 41 16.65 1.12 2.31
N GLU A 42 17.68 1.49 3.05
CA GLU A 42 18.30 2.80 2.98
C GLU A 42 19.20 2.90 1.74
N GLN A 43 19.35 4.12 1.23
CA GLN A 43 20.28 4.41 0.15
C GLN A 43 21.72 4.06 0.53
N ASP A 44 22.46 3.48 -0.41
CA ASP A 44 23.90 3.27 -0.25
C ASP A 44 24.62 4.63 -0.12
N PRO A 45 25.40 4.88 0.94
CA PRO A 45 26.17 6.12 1.10
C PRO A 45 27.13 6.45 -0.05
N ALA A 46 27.52 5.46 -0.86
CA ALA A 46 28.38 5.65 -2.03
C ALA A 46 27.65 6.30 -3.23
N VAL A 47 26.32 6.26 -3.24
CA VAL A 47 25.47 6.84 -4.28
C VAL A 47 24.87 8.14 -3.74
N SER A 48 24.89 9.20 -4.54
CA SER A 48 24.23 10.48 -4.20
C SER A 48 23.54 11.03 -5.45
N TYR A 49 22.33 11.55 -5.27
CA TYR A 49 21.52 12.11 -6.34
C TYR A 49 21.53 13.64 -6.30
N ASP A 50 20.87 14.24 -5.30
CA ASP A 50 20.73 15.69 -5.09
C ASP A 50 21.27 16.15 -3.72
N GLY A 51 22.01 15.28 -3.03
CA GLY A 51 22.50 15.50 -1.67
C GLY A 51 21.50 15.12 -0.57
N ALA A 52 20.26 14.74 -0.89
CA ALA A 52 19.35 14.12 0.07
C ALA A 52 19.62 12.61 0.20
N GLN A 53 19.21 12.06 1.34
CA GLN A 53 19.16 10.62 1.57
C GLN A 53 17.78 10.07 1.18
N TYR A 54 17.78 8.93 0.52
CA TYR A 54 16.60 8.25 0.00
C TYR A 54 16.43 6.88 0.66
N MET A 55 15.21 6.36 0.54
CA MET A 55 14.87 5.00 0.94
C MET A 55 13.96 4.36 -0.10
N LEU A 56 14.05 3.04 -0.20
CA LEU A 56 13.08 2.20 -0.87
C LEU A 56 12.31 1.44 0.21
N ALA A 57 10.99 1.51 0.19
CA ALA A 57 10.13 0.80 1.13
C ALA A 57 9.09 -0.01 0.37
N VAL A 58 8.75 -1.18 0.90
CA VAL A 58 7.59 -1.95 0.44
C VAL A 58 6.52 -1.83 1.51
N TYR A 59 5.31 -1.47 1.09
CA TYR A 59 4.17 -1.28 1.98
C TYR A 59 2.91 -1.98 1.45
N GLU A 60 1.99 -2.27 2.35
CA GLU A 60 0.66 -2.80 2.03
C GLU A 60 -0.21 -1.70 1.37
N ASP A 61 -0.56 -1.88 0.10
CA ASP A 61 -1.33 -0.91 -0.69
C ASP A 61 -2.84 -1.12 -0.60
N GLY A 62 -3.30 -2.32 -0.27
CA GLY A 62 -4.73 -2.61 -0.17
C GLY A 62 -5.10 -4.08 -0.39
N LEU A 63 -6.37 -4.32 -0.71
CA LEU A 63 -6.92 -5.64 -0.97
C LEU A 63 -7.28 -5.81 -2.45
N ASP A 64 -6.93 -6.97 -3.00
CA ASP A 64 -7.43 -7.45 -4.28
C ASP A 64 -8.78 -8.13 -4.10
N TRP A 65 -9.82 -7.49 -4.64
CA TRP A 65 -11.21 -7.95 -4.56
C TRP A 65 -11.60 -8.94 -5.64
N ARG A 66 -10.72 -9.24 -6.61
CA ARG A 66 -11.06 -10.08 -7.77
C ARG A 66 -11.48 -11.50 -7.39
N GLY A 67 -11.01 -12.03 -6.26
CA GLY A 67 -11.37 -13.36 -5.76
C GLY A 67 -12.49 -13.38 -4.71
N PHE A 68 -13.16 -12.25 -4.45
CA PHE A 68 -14.26 -12.18 -3.48
C PHE A 68 -15.41 -13.15 -3.84
N PRO A 69 -15.98 -13.90 -2.87
CA PRO A 69 -15.73 -13.81 -1.42
C PRO A 69 -14.68 -14.79 -0.87
N PHE A 70 -14.02 -15.59 -1.71
CA PHE A 70 -13.22 -16.74 -1.25
C PHE A 70 -11.71 -16.54 -1.24
N ASP A 71 -11.20 -15.60 -2.04
CA ASP A 71 -9.77 -15.33 -2.19
C ASP A 71 -9.53 -13.82 -2.22
N LEU A 72 -9.46 -13.23 -1.02
CA LEU A 72 -9.07 -11.84 -0.82
C LEU A 72 -7.57 -11.80 -0.50
N ARG A 73 -6.80 -11.04 -1.28
CA ARG A 73 -5.34 -10.96 -1.14
C ARG A 73 -4.86 -9.57 -0.84
N THR A 74 -3.82 -9.44 -0.02
CA THR A 74 -3.16 -8.17 0.24
C THR A 74 -2.22 -7.82 -0.92
N THR A 75 -2.41 -6.64 -1.49
CA THR A 75 -1.52 -6.11 -2.53
C THR A 75 -0.44 -5.23 -1.93
N HIS A 76 0.74 -5.24 -2.56
CA HIS A 76 1.89 -4.47 -2.11
C HIS A 76 2.32 -3.45 -3.16
N ALA A 77 2.94 -2.37 -2.70
CA ALA A 77 3.55 -1.37 -3.55
C ALA A 77 4.97 -1.03 -3.08
N VAL A 78 5.80 -0.63 -4.03
CA VAL A 78 7.16 -0.16 -3.81
C VAL A 78 7.15 1.36 -3.83
N TYR A 79 7.61 1.97 -2.74
CA TYR A 79 7.84 3.40 -2.63
C TYR A 79 9.34 3.69 -2.70
N VAL A 80 9.72 4.72 -3.46
CA VAL A 80 11.06 5.30 -3.45
C VAL A 80 10.95 6.78 -3.19
N GLY A 81 11.56 7.29 -2.13
CA GLY A 81 11.46 8.70 -1.77
C GLY A 81 12.47 9.10 -0.71
N ARG A 82 12.40 10.35 -0.25
CA ARG A 82 13.32 10.85 0.77
C ARG A 82 13.20 10.03 2.05
N GLN A 83 14.33 9.81 2.71
CA GLN A 83 14.39 9.09 3.98
C GLN A 83 13.70 9.93 5.07
N THR A 84 12.47 9.55 5.38
CA THR A 84 11.69 10.11 6.49
C THR A 84 11.02 8.96 7.23
N GLN A 85 10.35 9.26 8.35
CA GLN A 85 9.60 8.23 9.08
C GLN A 85 8.28 7.82 8.40
N ARG A 86 7.87 8.52 7.33
CA ARG A 86 6.56 8.36 6.69
C ARG A 86 6.69 8.34 5.17
N LEU A 87 5.74 7.70 4.51
CA LEU A 87 5.64 7.72 3.05
C LEU A 87 5.02 9.07 2.63
N GLU A 88 5.85 10.10 2.47
CA GLU A 88 5.39 11.47 2.17
C GLU A 88 5.65 11.85 0.71
N TYR A 89 6.90 12.14 0.38
CA TYR A 89 7.31 12.63 -0.94
C TYR A 89 8.22 11.63 -1.65
N GLY A 90 7.68 11.04 -2.71
CA GLY A 90 8.39 10.07 -3.53
C GLY A 90 7.54 9.51 -4.66
N HIS A 91 7.95 8.35 -5.16
CA HIS A 91 7.35 7.63 -6.26
C HIS A 91 6.88 6.25 -5.78
N SER A 92 5.61 5.92 -6.03
CA SER A 92 5.04 4.61 -5.72
C SER A 92 4.70 3.83 -6.99
N VAL A 93 5.08 2.55 -7.02
CA VAL A 93 4.77 1.61 -8.10
C VAL A 93 4.16 0.35 -7.50
N ARG A 94 3.01 -0.08 -8.03
CA ARG A 94 2.47 -1.40 -7.70
C ARG A 94 3.34 -2.49 -8.28
N PHE A 95 3.74 -3.43 -7.44
CA PHE A 95 4.61 -4.53 -7.84
C PHE A 95 4.13 -5.82 -7.18
N SER A 96 4.04 -6.89 -7.97
CA SER A 96 3.63 -8.19 -7.44
C SER A 96 4.83 -8.93 -6.87
N PHE A 97 4.62 -9.54 -5.71
CA PHE A 97 5.60 -10.42 -5.06
C PHE A 97 5.08 -11.88 -5.03
N GLU A 98 3.94 -12.18 -5.67
CA GLU A 98 3.29 -13.49 -5.66
C GLU A 98 3.87 -14.43 -6.73
N HIS A 99 5.18 -14.63 -6.72
CA HIS A 99 5.90 -15.36 -7.78
C HIS A 99 6.47 -16.71 -7.32
N SER A 100 6.22 -17.11 -6.08
CA SER A 100 6.60 -18.41 -5.52
C SER A 100 5.53 -18.91 -4.55
N LEU A 101 5.70 -20.14 -4.06
CA LEU A 101 4.83 -20.73 -3.03
C LEU A 101 5.11 -20.19 -1.62
N ASP A 102 6.15 -19.36 -1.46
CA ASP A 102 6.51 -18.78 -0.18
C ASP A 102 5.58 -17.62 0.19
N LEU A 103 5.46 -17.35 1.49
CA LEU A 103 4.76 -16.18 2.01
C LEU A 103 5.30 -14.88 1.37
N VAL A 104 4.38 -13.99 0.99
CA VAL A 104 4.72 -12.75 0.27
C VAL A 104 5.69 -11.89 1.09
N GLU A 105 5.46 -11.78 2.39
CA GLU A 105 6.34 -11.01 3.28
C GLU A 105 7.75 -11.59 3.34
N ASP A 106 7.90 -12.91 3.25
CA ASP A 106 9.21 -13.56 3.21
C ASP A 106 9.91 -13.38 1.85
N GLN A 107 9.16 -13.23 0.76
CA GLN A 107 9.73 -12.84 -0.53
C GLN A 107 10.20 -11.38 -0.51
N ILE A 108 9.43 -10.49 0.10
CA ILE A 108 9.79 -9.08 0.28
C ILE A 108 11.07 -8.98 1.12
N ARG A 109 11.12 -9.62 2.30
CA ARG A 109 12.29 -9.58 3.21
C ARG A 109 13.57 -10.15 2.61
N ARG A 110 13.47 -11.13 1.71
CA ARG A 110 14.62 -11.73 1.01
C ARG A 110 14.98 -10.99 -0.29
N SER A 111 14.25 -9.93 -0.63
CA SER A 111 14.58 -9.12 -1.80
C SER A 111 15.86 -8.32 -1.60
N GLN A 112 16.53 -8.02 -2.70
CA GLN A 112 17.77 -7.26 -2.72
C GLN A 112 17.56 -5.93 -3.43
N VAL A 113 18.09 -4.87 -2.83
CA VAL A 113 18.07 -3.52 -3.41
C VAL A 113 19.48 -3.14 -3.83
N ASP A 114 19.61 -2.56 -5.02
CA ASP A 114 20.85 -2.08 -5.59
C ASP A 114 20.67 -0.62 -6.04
N TRP A 115 21.33 0.29 -5.32
CA TRP A 115 21.30 1.71 -5.59
C TRP A 115 22.36 2.05 -6.62
N GLN A 116 21.99 2.77 -7.67
CA GLN A 116 22.86 3.19 -8.75
C GLN A 116 22.66 4.68 -9.04
N ARG A 117 23.54 5.29 -9.84
CA ARG A 117 23.44 6.73 -10.13
C ARG A 117 22.21 7.10 -10.97
N ASP A 118 21.73 6.17 -11.78
CA ASP A 118 20.59 6.34 -12.66
C ASP A 118 19.25 5.95 -12.01
N GLY A 119 19.27 5.30 -10.83
CA GLY A 119 18.08 4.91 -10.10
C GLY A 119 18.31 3.75 -9.14
N VAL A 120 17.24 3.07 -8.78
CA VAL A 120 17.28 1.95 -7.85
C VAL A 120 16.65 0.70 -8.45
N TRP A 121 17.32 -0.43 -8.25
CA TRP A 121 16.82 -1.74 -8.62
C TRP A 121 16.35 -2.50 -7.38
N LEU A 122 15.14 -3.05 -7.46
CA LEU A 122 14.65 -4.08 -6.54
C LEU A 122 14.67 -5.43 -7.27
N ARG A 123 15.26 -6.45 -6.65
CA ARG A 123 15.30 -7.83 -7.16
C ARG A 123 14.67 -8.77 -6.14
N THR A 124 13.64 -9.50 -6.57
CA THR A 124 13.00 -10.51 -5.72
C THR A 124 13.73 -11.86 -5.80
N PRO A 125 13.56 -12.76 -4.82
CA PRO A 125 14.12 -14.12 -4.87
C PRO A 125 13.68 -14.93 -6.09
N SER A 126 12.49 -14.64 -6.63
CA SER A 126 11.97 -15.27 -7.84
C SER A 126 12.68 -14.83 -9.13
N GLY A 127 13.54 -13.81 -9.06
CA GLY A 127 14.25 -13.25 -10.22
C GLY A 127 13.55 -12.06 -10.90
N HIS A 128 12.32 -11.72 -10.48
CA HIS A 128 11.65 -10.50 -10.97
C HIS A 128 12.39 -9.26 -10.48
N ARG A 129 12.44 -8.24 -11.35
CA ARG A 129 13.16 -7.00 -11.10
C ARG A 129 12.29 -5.79 -11.39
N LEU A 130 12.38 -4.78 -10.55
CA LEU A 130 11.81 -3.46 -10.74
C LEU A 130 12.95 -2.45 -10.78
N PHE A 131 12.95 -1.59 -11.79
CA PHE A 131 13.81 -0.41 -11.84
C PHE A 131 12.97 0.84 -11.64
N VAL A 132 13.41 1.70 -10.73
CA VAL A 132 12.85 3.04 -10.57
C VAL A 132 13.93 4.05 -10.95
N PRO A 133 13.77 4.80 -12.06
CA PRO A 133 14.72 5.83 -12.46
C PRO A 133 14.83 6.95 -11.41
N ALA A 134 16.03 7.49 -11.23
CA ALA A 134 16.30 8.60 -10.31
C ALA A 134 15.37 9.78 -10.57
N GLU A 135 15.13 10.13 -11.83
CA GLU A 135 14.26 11.25 -12.25
C GLU A 135 12.80 11.13 -11.75
N MET A 136 12.36 9.93 -11.36
CA MET A 136 10.98 9.71 -10.87
C MET A 136 10.81 10.05 -9.39
N PHE A 137 11.88 10.03 -8.60
CA PHE A 137 11.84 10.29 -7.16
C PHE A 137 12.77 11.43 -6.71
N THR A 138 13.69 11.84 -7.58
CA THR A 138 14.48 13.07 -7.45
C THR A 138 13.76 14.16 -8.25
N GLY A 139 13.74 15.40 -7.75
CA GLY A 139 13.17 16.52 -8.52
C GLY A 139 11.75 16.95 -8.16
N GLY A 140 11.30 16.68 -6.93
CA GLY A 140 10.25 17.49 -6.33
C GLY A 140 10.64 18.95 -6.33
N ARG A 141 9.93 19.73 -7.16
CA ARG A 141 10.01 21.19 -7.13
C ARG A 141 9.42 21.72 -5.82
#